data_AF-A0A355QEN3-F1
#
_entry.id   AF-A0A355QEN3-F1
#
_cell.length_a   1.000
_cell.length_b   1.000
_cell.length_c   1.000
_cell.angle_alpha   90.00
_cell.angle_beta   90.00
_cell.angle_gamma   90.00
#
_symmetry.space_group_name_H-M   'P 1'
#
loop_
_entity.id
_entity.type
_entity.pdbx_description
1 polymer ?
#
loop_
_entity_poly.entity_id
_entity_poly.type
_entity_poly.pdbx_seq_one_letter_code
_entity_poly.pdbx_strand_id
1 'polypeptide(L)'
;SVDEDRRHDDLATLEAELDEERVAVEEERDGRLATRQEVLEAELAELEGEGAKESDLRACQRAAEKGLAEIREEYLEELELLGRAWDEFSSLFSRQIVEDERLWREMADRWGEYFDGGMGADAIARLIESIEFDEEEVKLRAMIDPPEGQKPLSVQRKQKAIKRLKIVAGFNRRDEHGRRVNEPRAMILDAVPVIPPDLRPMVQLDGGRFATSDLNDLYRRVINRNNRLKRLLDLGAPEIIVNNEKRMLQEAVDALFDNGRRGRPVTGPGNRPLKSLSD
;
A
#
# COMPACT_ATOMS: atom_id res chain seq x y z
N SER A 1 -0.32 -5.78 -12.41
CA SER A 1 -1.09 -5.89 -13.66
C SER A 1 -2.46 -6.47 -13.33
N VAL A 2 -3.40 -6.45 -14.29
CA VAL A 2 -4.70 -7.13 -14.16
C VAL A 2 -4.88 -7.98 -15.41
N ASP A 3 -5.26 -9.24 -15.24
CA ASP A 3 -5.63 -10.14 -16.34
C ASP A 3 -7.11 -9.91 -16.66
N GLU A 4 -7.37 -8.94 -17.54
CA GLU A 4 -8.73 -8.51 -17.88
C GLU A 4 -9.50 -9.61 -18.62
N ASP A 5 -8.82 -10.41 -19.45
CA ASP A 5 -9.43 -11.46 -20.25
C ASP A 5 -9.88 -12.63 -19.35
N ARG A 6 -8.98 -13.14 -18.51
CA ARG A 6 -9.31 -14.22 -17.56
C ARG A 6 -10.39 -13.78 -16.58
N ARG A 7 -10.30 -12.56 -16.05
CA ARG A 7 -11.33 -12.02 -15.15
C ARG A 7 -12.68 -11.92 -15.85
N HIS A 8 -12.72 -11.52 -17.12
CA HIS A 8 -13.97 -11.39 -17.87
C HIS A 8 -14.64 -12.74 -18.09
N ASP A 9 -13.86 -13.77 -18.44
CA ASP A 9 -14.35 -15.12 -18.68
C ASP A 9 -14.91 -15.78 -17.40
N ASP A 10 -14.20 -15.60 -16.28
CA ASP A 10 -14.55 -16.24 -15.00
C ASP A 10 -15.57 -15.41 -14.16
N LEU A 11 -15.89 -14.17 -14.57
CA LEU A 11 -16.63 -13.21 -13.74
C LEU A 11 -17.97 -13.74 -13.23
N ALA A 12 -18.75 -14.39 -14.09
CA ALA A 12 -20.07 -14.90 -13.73
C ALA A 12 -19.99 -16.07 -12.73
N THR A 13 -18.93 -16.88 -12.82
CA THR A 13 -18.69 -17.97 -11.86
C THR A 13 -18.28 -17.40 -10.51
N LEU A 14 -17.35 -16.43 -10.50
CA LEU A 14 -16.91 -15.77 -9.28
C LEU A 14 -18.04 -15.01 -8.57
N GLU A 15 -18.95 -14.39 -9.33
CA GLU A 15 -20.12 -13.71 -8.77
C GLU A 15 -21.07 -14.71 -8.09
N ALA A 16 -21.31 -15.86 -8.71
CA ALA A 16 -22.15 -16.92 -8.12
C ALA A 16 -21.52 -17.51 -6.85
N GLU A 17 -20.21 -17.77 -6.85
CA GLU A 17 -19.47 -18.23 -5.67
C GLU A 17 -19.56 -17.22 -4.51
N LEU A 18 -19.42 -15.93 -4.81
CA LEU A 18 -19.56 -14.87 -3.82
C LEU A 18 -20.99 -14.79 -3.25
N ASP A 19 -22.01 -14.91 -4.09
CA ASP A 19 -23.40 -14.87 -3.63
C ASP A 19 -23.74 -16.09 -2.75
N GLU A 20 -23.23 -17.27 -3.08
CA GLU A 20 -23.35 -18.46 -2.21
C GLU A 20 -22.67 -18.22 -0.85
N GLU A 21 -21.48 -17.62 -0.84
CA GLU A 21 -20.78 -17.26 0.40
C GLU A 21 -21.55 -16.23 1.23
N ARG A 22 -22.11 -15.20 0.59
CA ARG A 22 -22.93 -14.18 1.28
C ARG A 22 -24.13 -14.82 1.97
N VAL A 23 -24.80 -15.76 1.31
CA VAL A 23 -25.89 -16.53 1.90
C VAL A 23 -25.39 -17.35 3.10
N ALA A 24 -24.24 -18.02 2.98
CA ALA A 24 -23.67 -18.78 4.08
C ALA A 24 -23.34 -17.90 5.31
N VAL A 25 -22.80 -16.71 5.10
CA VAL A 25 -22.52 -15.72 6.17
C VAL A 25 -23.83 -15.25 6.83
N GLU A 26 -24.89 -15.03 6.05
CA GLU A 26 -26.22 -14.70 6.58
C GLU A 26 -26.84 -15.83 7.40
N GLU A 27 -26.73 -17.08 6.93
CA GLU A 27 -27.20 -18.27 7.66
C GLU A 27 -26.43 -18.47 8.96
N GLU A 28 -25.10 -18.26 8.95
CA GLU A 28 -24.27 -18.32 10.16
C GLU A 28 -24.67 -17.25 11.19
N ARG A 29 -24.85 -16.01 10.73
CA ARG A 29 -25.35 -14.90 11.55
C ARG A 29 -26.66 -15.28 12.23
N ASP A 30 -27.62 -15.79 11.44
CA ASP A 30 -28.95 -16.11 11.94
C ASP A 30 -28.90 -17.27 12.95
N GLY A 31 -28.06 -18.28 12.71
CA GLY A 31 -27.79 -19.36 13.66
C GLY A 31 -27.16 -18.89 14.97
N ARG A 32 -26.18 -17.96 14.90
CA ARG A 32 -25.52 -17.38 16.08
C ARG A 32 -26.47 -16.49 16.88
N LEU A 33 -27.33 -15.72 16.21
CA LEU A 33 -28.38 -14.93 16.85
C LEU A 33 -29.42 -15.82 17.54
N ALA A 34 -29.89 -16.88 16.88
CA ALA A 34 -30.82 -17.84 17.46
C ALA A 34 -30.24 -18.50 18.72
N THR A 35 -29.00 -18.99 18.65
CA THR A 35 -28.31 -19.60 19.80
C THR A 35 -28.19 -18.61 20.96
N ARG A 36 -27.82 -17.35 20.69
CA ARG A 36 -27.71 -16.32 21.74
C ARG A 36 -29.07 -15.97 22.34
N GLN A 37 -30.12 -15.98 21.54
CA GLN A 37 -31.49 -15.75 22.01
C GLN A 37 -31.98 -16.90 22.89
N GLU A 38 -31.72 -18.16 22.53
CA GLU A 38 -32.05 -19.31 23.38
C GLU A 38 -31.35 -19.24 24.75
N VAL A 39 -30.06 -18.87 24.76
CA VAL A 39 -29.31 -18.67 26.01
C VAL A 39 -29.94 -17.55 26.85
N LEU A 40 -30.34 -16.44 26.23
CA LEU A 40 -31.01 -15.35 26.93
C LEU A 40 -32.34 -15.80 27.55
N GLU A 41 -33.15 -16.56 26.80
CA GLU A 41 -34.43 -17.08 27.31
C GLU A 41 -34.21 -18.00 28.51
N ALA A 42 -33.16 -18.84 28.49
CA ALA A 42 -32.78 -19.68 29.62
C ALA A 42 -32.29 -18.87 30.83
N GLU A 43 -31.42 -17.88 30.63
CA GLU A 43 -30.91 -16.98 31.69
C GLU A 43 -32.06 -16.21 32.36
N LEU A 44 -33.03 -15.72 31.59
CA LEU A 44 -34.20 -15.02 32.13
C LEU A 44 -35.13 -15.96 32.90
N ALA A 45 -35.37 -17.17 32.40
CA ALA A 45 -36.19 -18.16 33.08
C ALA A 45 -35.57 -18.58 34.44
N GLU A 46 -34.25 -18.71 34.51
CA GLU A 46 -33.53 -18.99 35.76
C GLU A 46 -33.66 -17.82 36.75
N LEU A 47 -33.41 -16.59 36.32
CA LEU A 47 -33.55 -15.38 37.16
C LEU A 47 -34.99 -15.17 37.67
N GLU A 48 -36.00 -15.47 36.84
CA GLU A 48 -37.40 -15.44 37.27
C GLU A 48 -37.71 -16.55 38.30
N GLY A 49 -37.15 -17.76 38.10
CA GLY A 49 -37.27 -18.88 39.02
C GLY A 49 -36.64 -18.63 40.40
N GLU A 50 -35.54 -17.88 40.44
CA GLU A 50 -34.86 -17.47 41.68
C GLU A 50 -35.52 -16.28 42.39
N GLY A 51 -36.53 -15.65 41.76
CA GLY A 51 -37.20 -14.47 42.31
C GLY A 51 -36.34 -13.20 42.25
N ALA A 52 -35.49 -13.07 41.24
CA ALA A 52 -34.66 -11.89 41.02
C ALA A 52 -35.51 -10.61 40.90
N LYS A 53 -34.92 -9.45 41.21
CA LYS A 53 -35.63 -8.17 41.13
C LYS A 53 -35.86 -7.78 39.68
N GLU A 54 -36.91 -7.00 39.42
CA GLU A 54 -37.19 -6.44 38.10
C GLU A 54 -36.01 -5.60 37.54
N SER A 55 -35.19 -4.99 38.42
CA SER A 55 -33.96 -4.30 38.03
C SER A 55 -32.94 -5.22 37.38
N ASP A 56 -32.85 -6.46 37.85
CA ASP A 56 -31.83 -7.43 37.50
C ASP A 56 -32.22 -8.14 36.19
N LEU A 57 -33.52 -8.46 36.04
CA LEU A 57 -34.10 -8.93 34.77
C LEU A 57 -33.90 -7.92 33.64
N ARG A 58 -34.21 -6.62 33.90
CA ARG A 58 -33.98 -5.56 32.90
C ARG A 58 -32.50 -5.35 32.59
N ALA A 59 -31.59 -5.61 33.53
CA ALA A 59 -30.15 -5.52 33.30
C ALA A 59 -29.66 -6.66 32.40
N CYS A 60 -30.10 -7.89 32.65
CA CYS A 60 -29.85 -9.07 31.82
C CYS A 60 -30.35 -8.85 30.37
N GLN A 61 -31.60 -8.41 30.21
CA GLN A 61 -32.18 -8.08 28.90
C GLN A 61 -31.34 -7.06 28.13
N ARG A 62 -30.98 -5.93 28.76
CA ARG A 62 -30.13 -4.92 28.10
C ARG A 62 -28.75 -5.45 27.71
N ALA A 63 -28.14 -6.28 28.56
CA ALA A 63 -26.84 -6.87 28.25
C ALA A 63 -26.93 -7.85 27.07
N ALA A 64 -28.03 -8.59 26.96
CA ALA A 64 -28.23 -9.53 25.87
C ALA A 64 -28.65 -8.84 24.57
N GLU A 65 -29.51 -7.82 24.62
CA GLU A 65 -29.79 -6.94 23.47
C GLU A 65 -28.51 -6.33 22.91
N LYS A 66 -27.61 -5.87 23.80
CA LYS A 66 -26.29 -5.39 23.40
C LYS A 66 -25.46 -6.48 22.71
N GLY A 67 -25.43 -7.69 23.26
CA GLY A 67 -24.71 -8.81 22.65
C GLY A 67 -25.28 -9.24 21.29
N LEU A 68 -26.61 -9.22 21.13
CA LEU A 68 -27.25 -9.47 19.82
C LEU A 68 -26.95 -8.37 18.82
N ALA A 69 -26.88 -7.11 19.26
CA ALA A 69 -26.49 -5.98 18.41
C ALA A 69 -25.02 -6.09 17.97
N GLU A 70 -24.10 -6.44 18.88
CA GLU A 70 -22.68 -6.69 18.58
C GLU A 70 -22.52 -7.80 17.54
N ILE A 71 -23.27 -8.91 17.66
CA ILE A 71 -23.26 -9.99 16.65
C ILE A 71 -23.76 -9.46 15.30
N ARG A 72 -24.87 -8.71 15.27
CA ARG A 72 -25.39 -8.15 14.01
C ARG A 72 -24.39 -7.21 13.34
N GLU A 73 -23.72 -6.38 14.13
CA GLU A 73 -22.70 -5.44 13.66
C GLU A 73 -21.50 -6.18 13.07
N GLU A 74 -21.00 -7.23 13.74
CA GLU A 74 -19.89 -8.08 13.27
C GLU A 74 -20.16 -8.65 11.86
N TYR A 75 -21.29 -9.34 11.66
CA TYR A 75 -21.63 -9.93 10.36
C TYR A 75 -22.03 -8.89 9.30
N LEU A 76 -22.57 -7.74 9.71
CA LEU A 76 -22.85 -6.64 8.77
C LEU A 76 -21.55 -6.06 8.22
N GLU A 77 -20.55 -5.83 9.07
CA GLU A 77 -19.23 -5.37 8.64
C GLU A 77 -18.56 -6.36 7.68
N GLU A 78 -18.70 -7.67 7.94
CA GLU A 78 -18.18 -8.73 7.08
C GLU A 78 -18.87 -8.72 5.69
N LEU A 79 -20.20 -8.69 5.65
CA LEU A 79 -20.96 -8.61 4.39
C LEU A 79 -20.68 -7.31 3.61
N GLU A 80 -20.50 -6.19 4.31
CA GLU A 80 -20.14 -4.91 3.67
C GLU A 80 -18.73 -5.00 3.06
N LEU A 81 -17.78 -5.59 3.78
CA LEU A 81 -16.41 -5.79 3.28
C LEU A 81 -16.40 -6.70 2.05
N LEU A 82 -17.15 -7.81 2.07
CA LEU A 82 -17.33 -8.71 0.93
C LEU A 82 -17.87 -7.98 -0.30
N GLY A 83 -18.95 -7.22 -0.14
CA GLY A 83 -19.54 -6.45 -1.22
C GLY A 83 -18.57 -5.40 -1.78
N ARG A 84 -17.88 -4.66 -0.90
CA ARG A 84 -16.86 -3.69 -1.32
C ARG A 84 -15.69 -4.34 -2.04
N ALA A 85 -15.23 -5.51 -1.59
CA ALA A 85 -14.15 -6.26 -2.22
C ALA A 85 -14.52 -6.67 -3.64
N TRP A 86 -15.76 -7.15 -3.84
CA TRP A 86 -16.27 -7.48 -5.16
C TRP A 86 -16.38 -6.28 -6.09
N ASP A 87 -16.95 -5.18 -5.61
CA ASP A 87 -17.10 -3.95 -6.40
C ASP A 87 -15.74 -3.41 -6.86
N GLU A 88 -14.75 -3.41 -5.96
CA GLU A 88 -13.39 -2.97 -6.28
C GLU A 88 -12.69 -3.96 -7.23
N PHE A 89 -12.84 -5.27 -7.02
CA PHE A 89 -12.25 -6.30 -7.88
C PHE A 89 -12.83 -6.29 -9.30
N SER A 90 -14.15 -6.22 -9.43
CA SER A 90 -14.84 -6.23 -10.72
C SER A 90 -14.50 -4.99 -11.56
N SER A 91 -14.31 -3.85 -10.91
CA SER A 91 -13.93 -2.59 -11.56
C SER A 91 -12.41 -2.32 -11.61
N LEU A 92 -11.59 -3.24 -11.09
CA LEU A 92 -10.14 -3.08 -10.98
C LEU A 92 -9.50 -2.82 -12.34
N PHE A 93 -8.58 -1.84 -12.39
CA PHE A 93 -7.78 -1.56 -13.59
C PHE A 93 -6.29 -1.39 -13.28
N SER A 94 -5.46 -1.55 -14.30
CA SER A 94 -4.00 -1.43 -14.15
C SER A 94 -3.56 -0.05 -13.64
N ARG A 95 -2.73 -0.06 -12.59
CA ARG A 95 -2.20 1.13 -11.87
C ARG A 95 -3.23 1.85 -10.99
N GLN A 96 -4.31 1.18 -10.62
CA GLN A 96 -5.21 1.64 -9.56
C GLN A 96 -4.50 1.59 -8.20
N ILE A 97 -4.86 2.51 -7.30
CA ILE A 97 -4.37 2.56 -5.93
C ILE A 97 -5.53 2.16 -5.03
N VAL A 98 -5.34 1.10 -4.27
CA VAL A 98 -6.26 0.68 -3.21
C VAL A 98 -5.69 1.19 -1.89
N GLU A 99 -6.41 2.09 -1.21
CA GLU A 99 -5.94 2.72 0.03
C GLU A 99 -6.24 1.88 1.28
N ASP A 100 -7.29 1.05 1.22
CA ASP A 100 -7.77 0.23 2.33
C ASP A 100 -7.04 -1.12 2.38
N GLU A 101 -6.23 -1.31 3.42
CA GLU A 101 -5.45 -2.53 3.63
C GLU A 101 -6.33 -3.76 3.86
N ARG A 102 -7.49 -3.61 4.52
CA ARG A 102 -8.40 -4.75 4.74
C ARG A 102 -8.99 -5.20 3.41
N LEU A 103 -9.45 -4.22 2.62
CA LEU A 103 -9.98 -4.46 1.28
C LEU A 103 -8.95 -5.15 0.36
N TRP A 104 -7.71 -4.65 0.36
CA TRP A 104 -6.62 -5.24 -0.43
C TRP A 104 -6.36 -6.70 -0.06
N ARG A 105 -6.34 -7.03 1.24
CA ARG A 105 -6.14 -8.41 1.71
C ARG A 105 -7.26 -9.34 1.28
N GLU A 106 -8.50 -8.93 1.47
CA GLU A 106 -9.66 -9.72 1.02
C GLU A 106 -9.60 -10.00 -0.47
N MET A 107 -9.33 -8.96 -1.28
CA MET A 107 -9.18 -9.12 -2.72
C MET A 107 -8.01 -10.04 -3.09
N ALA A 108 -6.87 -9.92 -2.39
CA ALA A 108 -5.67 -10.70 -2.68
C ALA A 108 -5.84 -12.17 -2.28
N ASP A 109 -6.50 -12.45 -1.15
CA ASP A 109 -6.77 -13.80 -0.67
C ASP A 109 -7.77 -14.53 -1.58
N ARG A 110 -8.77 -13.80 -2.12
CA ARG A 110 -9.84 -14.37 -2.95
C ARG A 110 -9.48 -14.44 -4.43
N TRP A 111 -8.94 -13.33 -4.97
CA TRP A 111 -8.76 -13.14 -6.41
C TRP A 111 -7.32 -12.73 -6.78
N GLY A 112 -6.34 -12.99 -5.92
CA GLY A 112 -4.93 -12.66 -6.17
C GLY A 112 -4.32 -13.33 -7.40
N GLU A 113 -4.99 -14.32 -8.00
CA GLU A 113 -4.56 -14.91 -9.28
C GLU A 113 -4.87 -14.04 -10.51
N TYR A 114 -5.80 -13.10 -10.39
CA TYR A 114 -6.27 -12.26 -11.51
C TYR A 114 -5.55 -10.91 -11.59
N PHE A 115 -4.80 -10.55 -10.55
CA PHE A 115 -4.04 -9.31 -10.54
C PHE A 115 -2.71 -9.48 -9.78
N ASP A 116 -1.70 -8.71 -10.21
CA ASP A 116 -0.45 -8.56 -9.47
C ASP A 116 -0.35 -7.12 -8.98
N GLY A 117 -0.17 -6.96 -7.67
CA GLY A 117 0.06 -5.67 -7.07
C GLY A 117 0.94 -5.78 -5.84
N GLY A 118 1.32 -4.62 -5.33
CA GLY A 118 2.21 -4.54 -4.18
C GLY A 118 2.39 -3.11 -3.73
N MET A 119 3.21 -2.94 -2.71
CA MET A 119 3.42 -1.65 -2.05
C MET A 119 4.85 -1.14 -2.23
N GLY A 120 5.00 0.19 -2.11
CA GLY A 120 6.29 0.84 -2.00
C GLY A 120 7.10 0.87 -3.30
N ALA A 121 8.42 1.04 -3.15
CA ALA A 121 9.33 1.22 -4.28
C ALA A 121 9.41 -0.03 -5.18
N ASP A 122 9.27 -1.23 -4.61
CA ASP A 122 9.31 -2.50 -5.33
C ASP A 122 8.18 -2.60 -6.36
N ALA A 123 6.96 -2.17 -5.98
CA ALA A 123 5.82 -2.12 -6.89
C ALA A 123 6.03 -1.10 -8.02
N ILE A 124 6.58 0.07 -7.70
CA ILE A 124 6.92 1.09 -8.71
C ILE A 124 7.97 0.56 -9.68
N ALA A 125 8.98 -0.16 -9.20
CA ALA A 125 10.00 -0.79 -10.02
C ALA A 125 9.38 -1.77 -11.04
N ARG A 126 8.54 -2.70 -10.57
CA ARG A 126 7.82 -3.64 -11.46
C ARG A 126 6.93 -2.93 -12.47
N LEU A 127 6.23 -1.87 -12.05
CA LEU A 127 5.42 -1.06 -12.94
C LEU A 127 6.26 -0.40 -14.04
N ILE A 128 7.43 0.12 -13.70
CA ILE A 128 8.35 0.72 -14.69
C ILE A 128 8.83 -0.33 -15.69
N GLU A 129 9.19 -1.52 -15.21
CA GLU A 129 9.64 -2.65 -16.03
C GLU A 129 8.55 -3.15 -16.99
N SER A 130 7.28 -3.07 -16.59
CA SER A 130 6.15 -3.47 -17.45
C SER A 130 5.78 -2.46 -18.56
N ILE A 131 6.40 -1.28 -18.60
CA ILE A 131 6.04 -0.23 -19.58
C ILE A 131 6.82 -0.44 -20.87
N GLU A 132 6.09 -0.71 -21.96
CA GLU A 132 6.61 -0.67 -23.32
C GLU A 132 6.68 0.78 -23.84
N PHE A 133 7.82 1.44 -23.58
CA PHE A 133 8.00 2.86 -23.90
C PHE A 133 7.92 3.19 -25.39
N ASP A 134 8.28 2.26 -26.29
CA ASP A 134 8.16 2.48 -27.74
C ASP A 134 6.69 2.58 -28.16
N GLU A 135 5.86 1.64 -27.69
CA GLU A 135 4.43 1.68 -27.92
C GLU A 135 3.77 2.89 -27.25
N GLU A 136 4.16 3.19 -26.01
CA GLU A 136 3.58 4.31 -25.27
C GLU A 136 3.90 5.65 -25.93
N GLU A 137 5.10 5.80 -26.50
CA GLU A 137 5.47 6.98 -27.27
C GLU A 137 4.58 7.14 -28.51
N VAL A 138 4.39 6.07 -29.29
CA VAL A 138 3.52 6.08 -30.48
C VAL A 138 2.08 6.42 -30.11
N LYS A 139 1.54 5.76 -29.07
CA LYS A 139 0.18 6.02 -28.54
C LYS A 139 0.02 7.49 -28.15
N LEU A 140 0.99 8.06 -27.41
CA LEU A 140 0.92 9.46 -26.99
C LEU A 140 1.02 10.45 -28.16
N ARG A 141 1.85 10.17 -29.18
CA ARG A 141 1.94 11.00 -30.39
C ARG A 141 0.62 11.01 -31.16
N ALA A 142 0.03 9.84 -31.40
CA ALA A 142 -1.27 9.71 -32.06
C ALA A 142 -2.40 10.37 -31.25
N MET A 143 -2.35 10.34 -29.92
CA MET A 143 -3.33 11.06 -29.08
C MET A 143 -3.22 12.58 -29.20
N ILE A 144 -2.01 13.12 -29.33
CA ILE A 144 -1.74 14.57 -29.42
C ILE A 144 -2.11 15.11 -30.81
N ASP A 145 -1.83 14.31 -31.84
CA ASP A 145 -2.08 14.61 -33.25
C ASP A 145 -2.79 13.42 -33.92
N PRO A 146 -4.12 13.31 -33.73
CA PRO A 146 -4.87 12.16 -34.22
C PRO A 146 -5.05 12.22 -35.74
N PRO A 147 -5.13 11.05 -36.41
CA PRO A 147 -5.36 10.98 -37.84
C PRO A 147 -6.72 11.59 -38.23
N GLU A 148 -6.84 12.01 -39.51
CA GLU A 148 -8.05 12.66 -40.03
C GLU A 148 -9.31 11.83 -39.72
N GLY A 149 -10.35 12.51 -39.22
CA GLY A 149 -11.63 11.90 -38.87
C GLY A 149 -11.79 11.52 -37.39
N GLN A 150 -10.72 11.55 -36.57
CA GLN A 150 -10.83 11.35 -35.13
C GLN A 150 -10.99 12.67 -34.38
N LYS A 151 -11.81 12.66 -33.31
CA LYS A 151 -12.06 13.85 -32.50
C LYS A 151 -10.79 14.21 -31.71
N PRO A 152 -10.31 15.46 -31.79
CA PRO A 152 -9.13 15.88 -31.03
C PRO A 152 -9.40 15.84 -29.52
N LEU A 153 -8.35 15.58 -28.75
CA LEU A 153 -8.39 15.71 -27.29
C LEU A 153 -8.77 17.13 -26.87
N SER A 154 -9.42 17.24 -25.71
CA SER A 154 -9.61 18.55 -25.07
C SER A 154 -8.26 19.21 -24.77
N VAL A 155 -8.23 20.54 -24.72
CA VAL A 155 -6.99 21.31 -24.49
C VAL A 155 -6.21 20.81 -23.27
N GLN A 156 -6.91 20.55 -22.16
CA GLN A 156 -6.30 20.05 -20.92
C GLN A 156 -5.73 18.63 -21.08
N ARG A 157 -6.46 17.72 -21.75
CA ARG A 157 -5.98 16.35 -22.00
C ARG A 157 -4.78 16.35 -22.95
N LYS A 158 -4.80 17.19 -23.98
CA LYS A 158 -3.66 17.39 -24.90
C LYS A 158 -2.42 17.90 -24.17
N GLN A 159 -2.56 18.90 -23.29
CA GLN A 159 -1.43 19.39 -22.49
C GLN A 159 -0.84 18.32 -21.55
N LYS A 160 -1.69 17.50 -20.91
CA LYS A 160 -1.23 16.37 -20.08
C LYS A 160 -0.47 15.33 -20.93
N ALA A 161 -1.01 14.98 -22.10
CA ALA A 161 -0.36 14.06 -23.03
C ALA A 161 1.01 14.59 -23.50
N ILE A 162 1.12 15.88 -23.85
CA ILE A 162 2.39 16.52 -24.24
C ILE A 162 3.43 16.44 -23.12
N LYS A 163 3.05 16.75 -21.88
CA LYS A 163 3.96 16.65 -20.73
C LYS A 163 4.46 15.23 -20.51
N ARG A 164 3.57 14.24 -20.63
CA ARG A 164 3.91 12.82 -20.52
C ARG A 164 4.82 12.36 -21.66
N LEU A 165 4.51 12.73 -22.90
CA LEU A 165 5.34 12.43 -24.08
C LEU A 165 6.75 12.98 -23.92
N LYS A 166 6.91 14.20 -23.37
CA LYS A 166 8.23 14.77 -23.12
C LYS A 166 9.10 13.89 -22.22
N ILE A 167 8.50 13.27 -21.19
CA ILE A 167 9.21 12.36 -20.27
C ILE A 167 9.49 11.03 -20.97
N VAL A 168 8.48 10.43 -21.58
CA VAL A 168 8.60 9.13 -22.30
C VAL A 168 9.66 9.22 -23.39
N ALA A 169 9.59 10.22 -24.28
CA ALA A 169 10.57 10.44 -25.34
C ALA A 169 11.97 10.80 -24.79
N GLY A 170 12.05 11.37 -23.58
CA GLY A 170 13.31 11.59 -22.88
C GLY A 170 14.02 10.28 -22.51
N PHE A 171 13.26 9.33 -21.96
CA PHE A 171 13.74 7.98 -21.63
C PHE A 171 13.86 7.05 -22.84
N ASN A 172 13.14 7.33 -23.94
CA ASN A 172 13.20 6.54 -25.17
C ASN A 172 14.37 6.91 -26.10
N ARG A 173 15.24 7.84 -25.68
CA ARG A 173 16.47 8.14 -26.40
C ARG A 173 17.39 6.93 -26.41
N ARG A 174 17.92 6.60 -27.58
CA ARG A 174 18.81 5.46 -27.79
C ARG A 174 20.24 5.89 -28.10
N ASP A 175 21.19 5.08 -27.67
CA ASP A 175 22.61 5.20 -28.02
C ASP A 175 22.87 4.66 -29.45
N GLU A 176 24.12 4.73 -29.89
CA GLU A 176 24.57 4.24 -31.21
C GLU A 176 24.38 2.72 -31.42
N HIS A 177 24.14 1.98 -30.34
CA HIS A 177 23.88 0.54 -30.34
C HIS A 177 22.39 0.21 -30.20
N GLY A 178 21.51 1.21 -30.23
CA GLY A 178 20.06 1.03 -30.14
C GLY A 178 19.54 0.76 -28.72
N ARG A 179 20.36 0.89 -27.68
CA ARG A 179 19.95 0.71 -26.27
C ARG A 179 19.49 2.04 -25.70
N ARG A 180 18.57 2.01 -24.72
CA ARG A 180 18.17 3.24 -24.01
C ARG A 180 19.38 3.87 -23.34
N VAL A 181 19.58 5.17 -23.54
CA VAL A 181 20.69 5.92 -22.92
C VAL A 181 20.54 5.95 -21.40
N ASN A 182 19.31 6.14 -20.93
CA ASN A 182 18.97 6.14 -19.52
C ASN A 182 17.86 5.13 -19.28
N GLU A 183 18.15 4.14 -18.44
CA GLU A 183 17.17 3.14 -18.04
C GLU A 183 16.22 3.72 -16.97
N PRO A 184 14.90 3.75 -17.19
CA PRO A 184 13.93 4.28 -16.22
C PRO A 184 13.99 3.59 -14.86
N ARG A 185 14.27 2.27 -14.83
CA ARG A 185 14.41 1.49 -13.59
C ARG A 185 15.51 2.01 -12.68
N ALA A 186 16.52 2.71 -13.22
CA ALA A 186 17.61 3.30 -12.45
C ALA A 186 17.17 4.42 -11.48
N MET A 187 15.92 4.89 -11.57
CA MET A 187 15.33 5.79 -10.57
C MET A 187 15.08 5.09 -9.23
N ILE A 188 14.95 3.77 -9.22
CA ILE A 188 14.77 2.95 -8.02
C ILE A 188 16.11 2.30 -7.69
N LEU A 189 16.69 2.66 -6.54
CA LEU A 189 18.06 2.31 -6.18
C LEU A 189 18.11 1.01 -5.37
N ASP A 190 18.68 -0.04 -5.94
CA ASP A 190 18.98 -1.28 -5.21
C ASP A 190 20.30 -1.17 -4.42
N ALA A 191 21.19 -0.26 -4.82
CA ALA A 191 22.46 0.03 -4.17
C ALA A 191 22.69 1.54 -4.05
N VAL A 192 23.07 2.00 -2.85
CA VAL A 192 23.40 3.41 -2.58
C VAL A 192 24.91 3.57 -2.47
N PRO A 193 25.55 4.41 -3.32
CA PRO A 193 26.98 4.62 -3.26
C PRO A 193 27.37 5.40 -1.99
N VAL A 194 28.58 5.13 -1.51
CA VAL A 194 29.12 5.74 -0.29
C VAL A 194 30.31 6.60 -0.67
N ILE A 195 30.21 7.92 -0.46
CA ILE A 195 31.27 8.87 -0.83
C ILE A 195 32.62 8.52 -0.16
N PRO A 196 33.80 8.85 -0.73
CA PRO A 196 35.07 8.57 -0.04
C PRO A 196 35.17 9.21 1.36
N PRO A 197 35.84 8.56 2.33
CA PRO A 197 35.99 9.09 3.69
C PRO A 197 36.62 10.48 3.77
N ASP A 198 37.53 10.79 2.85
CA ASP A 198 38.21 12.09 2.79
C ASP A 198 37.24 13.26 2.54
N LEU A 199 36.12 13.00 1.85
CA LEU A 199 35.06 13.98 1.60
C LEU A 199 34.04 14.05 2.74
N ARG A 200 34.16 13.19 3.76
CA ARG A 200 33.33 13.21 4.97
C ARG A 200 34.18 13.04 6.23
N PRO A 201 35.14 13.95 6.48
CA PRO A 201 36.15 13.75 7.50
C PRO A 201 35.54 13.64 8.91
N MET A 202 36.25 12.86 9.73
CA MET A 202 36.08 12.82 11.17
C MET A 202 37.37 13.35 11.80
N VAL A 203 37.27 14.46 12.51
CA VAL A 203 38.42 15.16 13.09
C VAL A 203 38.38 14.97 14.60
N GLN A 204 39.48 14.49 15.17
CA GLN A 204 39.63 14.42 16.61
C GLN A 204 39.86 15.83 17.17
N LEU A 205 39.13 16.15 18.24
CA LEU A 205 39.27 17.39 19.00
C LEU A 205 40.00 17.12 20.31
N ASP A 206 40.52 18.19 20.92
CA ASP A 206 41.11 18.13 22.24
C ASP A 206 40.12 17.58 23.28
N GLY A 207 40.62 16.73 24.18
CA GLY A 207 39.80 16.07 25.19
C GLY A 207 39.04 14.82 24.70
N GLY A 208 39.48 14.19 23.61
CA GLY A 208 38.98 12.88 23.15
C GLY A 208 37.62 12.92 22.46
N ARG A 209 37.13 14.10 22.08
CA ARG A 209 35.89 14.27 21.31
C ARG A 209 36.18 14.16 19.82
N PHE A 210 35.15 13.88 19.03
CA PHE A 210 35.25 13.86 17.57
C PHE A 210 34.24 14.83 16.97
N ALA A 211 34.68 15.62 16.00
CA ALA A 211 33.81 16.35 15.10
C ALA A 211 33.62 15.51 13.83
N THR A 212 32.37 15.28 13.44
CA THR A 212 32.02 14.47 12.27
C THR A 212 31.22 15.29 11.27
N SER A 213 31.46 15.07 9.98
CA SER A 213 30.54 15.54 8.93
C SER A 213 29.11 15.01 9.15
N ASP A 214 28.10 15.85 8.92
CA ASP A 214 26.67 15.51 9.01
C ASP A 214 26.31 14.28 8.14
N LEU A 215 27.00 14.10 7.01
CA LEU A 215 26.84 12.95 6.12
C LEU A 215 27.10 11.62 6.85
N ASN A 216 28.05 11.57 7.79
CA ASN A 216 28.33 10.34 8.55
C ASN A 216 27.11 9.91 9.38
N ASP A 217 26.36 10.85 9.93
CA ASP A 217 25.13 10.56 10.69
C ASP A 217 24.03 10.04 9.75
N LEU A 218 23.88 10.65 8.57
CA LEU A 218 22.89 10.23 7.56
C LEU A 218 23.21 8.83 7.02
N TYR A 219 24.45 8.56 6.62
CA TYR A 219 24.90 7.23 6.19
C TYR A 219 24.69 6.18 7.31
N ARG A 220 25.03 6.50 8.56
CA ARG A 220 24.83 5.58 9.69
C ARG A 220 23.36 5.24 9.87
N ARG A 221 22.45 6.21 9.72
CA ARG A 221 21.00 5.95 9.79
C ARG A 221 20.56 4.99 8.69
N VAL A 222 20.96 5.21 7.44
CA VAL A 222 20.66 4.30 6.32
C VAL A 222 21.15 2.88 6.61
N ILE A 223 22.42 2.73 7.03
CA ILE A 223 23.02 1.43 7.35
C ILE A 223 22.26 0.73 8.48
N ASN A 224 21.94 1.46 9.56
CA ASN A 224 21.22 0.88 10.70
C ASN A 224 19.82 0.41 10.33
N ARG A 225 19.09 1.18 9.51
CA ARG A 225 17.76 0.81 9.01
C ARG A 225 17.84 -0.39 8.07
N ASN A 226 18.79 -0.42 7.15
CA ASN A 226 18.99 -1.54 6.25
C ASN A 226 19.34 -2.84 7.00
N ASN A 227 20.25 -2.77 7.98
CA ASN A 227 20.61 -3.92 8.81
C ASN A 227 19.45 -4.39 9.71
N ARG A 228 18.59 -3.47 10.16
CA ARG A 228 17.37 -3.83 10.90
C ARG A 228 16.35 -4.50 9.99
N LEU A 229 16.10 -3.95 8.80
CA LEU A 229 15.21 -4.54 7.80
C LEU A 229 15.66 -5.96 7.44
N LYS A 230 16.95 -6.16 7.18
CA LYS A 230 17.51 -7.48 6.89
C LYS A 230 17.20 -8.49 8.01
N ARG A 231 17.45 -8.12 9.27
CA ARG A 231 17.13 -8.99 10.42
C ARG A 231 15.64 -9.27 10.56
N LEU A 232 14.77 -8.31 10.26
CA LEU A 232 13.32 -8.51 10.31
C LEU A 232 12.86 -9.53 9.25
N LEU A 233 13.45 -9.46 8.04
CA LEU A 233 13.19 -10.44 6.98
C LEU A 233 13.70 -11.83 7.37
N ASP A 234 14.92 -11.94 7.90
CA ASP A 234 15.51 -13.21 8.33
C ASP A 234 14.70 -13.89 9.46
N LEU A 235 14.02 -13.10 10.29
CA LEU A 235 13.16 -13.59 11.37
C LEU A 235 11.73 -13.89 10.94
N GLY A 236 11.36 -13.62 9.68
CA GLY A 236 9.98 -13.75 9.20
C GLY A 236 9.01 -12.83 9.94
N ALA A 237 9.45 -11.60 10.27
CA ALA A 237 8.61 -10.64 10.97
C ALA A 237 7.33 -10.32 10.18
N PRO A 238 6.20 -10.02 10.84
CA PRO A 238 4.95 -9.66 10.18
C PRO A 238 5.11 -8.51 9.19
N GLU A 239 4.35 -8.56 8.10
CA GLU A 239 4.48 -7.64 6.97
C GLU A 239 4.33 -6.16 7.36
N ILE A 240 3.43 -5.85 8.30
CA ILE A 240 3.24 -4.49 8.82
C ILE A 240 4.54 -3.92 9.39
N ILE A 241 5.31 -4.72 10.12
CA ILE A 241 6.58 -4.31 10.74
C ILE A 241 7.65 -4.12 9.65
N VAL A 242 7.70 -5.04 8.68
CA VAL A 242 8.62 -4.96 7.54
C VAL A 242 8.33 -3.72 6.69
N ASN A 243 7.07 -3.45 6.37
CA ASN A 243 6.63 -2.30 5.58
C ASN A 243 6.93 -0.99 6.30
N ASN A 244 6.77 -0.94 7.62
CA ASN A 244 7.21 0.23 8.40
C ASN A 244 8.72 0.44 8.30
N GLU A 245 9.53 -0.61 8.43
CA GLU A 245 10.99 -0.48 8.33
C GLU A 245 11.44 -0.13 6.90
N LYS A 246 10.79 -0.65 5.86
CA LYS A 246 10.98 -0.21 4.46
C LYS A 246 10.72 1.29 4.31
N ARG A 247 9.61 1.81 4.87
CA ARG A 247 9.31 3.25 4.89
C ARG A 247 10.40 4.05 5.62
N MET A 248 10.84 3.59 6.78
CA MET A 248 11.91 4.27 7.54
C MET A 248 13.26 4.26 6.81
N LEU A 249 13.57 3.18 6.08
CA LEU A 249 14.76 3.11 5.23
C LEU A 249 14.66 4.10 4.08
N GLN A 250 13.51 4.19 3.41
CA GLN A 250 13.26 5.18 2.36
C GLN A 250 13.44 6.61 2.89
N GLU A 251 12.87 6.93 4.05
CA GLU A 251 13.04 8.26 4.68
C GLU A 251 14.51 8.57 5.03
N ALA A 252 15.28 7.56 5.44
CA ALA A 252 16.70 7.73 5.71
C ALA A 252 17.51 8.01 4.43
N VAL A 253 17.17 7.35 3.32
CA VAL A 253 17.80 7.58 2.01
C VAL A 253 17.38 8.94 1.43
N ASP A 254 16.11 9.31 1.55
CA ASP A 254 15.60 10.63 1.17
C ASP A 254 16.39 11.74 1.90
N ALA A 255 16.57 11.60 3.21
CA ALA A 255 17.34 12.55 4.01
C ALA A 255 18.85 12.55 3.69
N LEU A 256 19.42 11.42 3.23
CA LEU A 256 20.81 11.37 2.79
C LEU A 256 21.03 12.18 1.52
N PHE A 257 20.12 12.06 0.55
CA PHE A 257 20.24 12.78 -0.72
C PHE A 257 19.83 14.25 -0.61
N ASP A 258 18.68 14.54 0.00
CA ASP A 258 18.10 15.88 0.06
C ASP A 258 17.25 16.04 1.34
N ASN A 259 17.91 16.48 2.42
CA ASN A 259 17.30 16.54 3.75
C ASN A 259 16.31 17.71 3.87
N GLY A 260 15.05 17.38 4.13
CA GLY A 260 13.98 18.39 4.30
C GLY A 260 13.17 18.64 3.03
N ARG A 261 13.48 18.01 1.90
CA ARG A 261 12.63 18.02 0.70
C ARG A 261 11.24 17.44 0.97
N ARG A 262 11.17 16.40 1.79
CA ARG A 262 9.93 15.74 2.21
C ARG A 262 9.82 15.72 3.72
N GLY A 263 8.73 16.27 4.24
CA GLY A 263 8.44 16.27 5.67
C GLY A 263 9.41 17.13 6.49
N ARG A 264 9.61 16.75 7.75
CA ARG A 264 10.52 17.47 8.67
C ARG A 264 11.96 16.98 8.46
N PRO A 265 12.94 17.90 8.38
CA PRO A 265 14.33 17.51 8.20
C PRO A 265 14.84 16.73 9.40
N VAL A 266 15.75 15.80 9.14
CA VAL A 266 16.49 15.09 10.19
C VAL A 266 17.42 16.09 10.88
N THR A 267 17.25 16.22 12.20
CA THR A 267 18.04 17.13 13.02
C THR A 267 19.13 16.40 13.80
N GLY A 268 20.26 17.09 13.96
CA GLY A 268 21.36 16.69 14.82
C GLY A 268 21.33 17.40 16.18
N PRO A 269 22.46 17.40 16.91
CA PRO A 269 22.60 18.12 18.17
C PRO A 269 22.22 19.61 18.02
N GLY A 270 21.46 20.12 18.99
CA GLY A 270 20.98 21.51 18.97
C GLY A 270 19.82 21.77 18.00
N ASN A 271 19.07 20.73 17.59
CA ASN A 271 17.94 20.83 16.66
C ASN A 271 18.29 21.43 15.29
N ARG A 272 19.58 21.49 14.93
CA ARG A 272 20.03 21.94 13.62
C ARG A 272 19.76 20.86 12.58
N PRO A 273 19.20 21.17 11.40
CA PRO A 273 19.07 20.20 10.32
C PRO A 273 20.46 19.76 9.83
N LEU A 274 20.61 18.46 9.62
CA LEU A 274 21.83 17.88 9.06
C LEU A 274 21.96 18.27 7.58
N LYS A 275 23.17 18.58 7.13
CA LYS A 275 23.46 18.80 5.70
C LYS A 275 23.49 17.47 4.94
N SER A 276 22.78 17.44 3.83
CA SER A 276 22.66 16.29 2.91
C SER A 276 23.67 16.35 1.77
N LEU A 277 23.60 15.41 0.82
CA LEU A 277 24.48 15.39 -0.35
C LEU A 277 24.19 16.52 -1.35
N SER A 278 22.96 17.04 -1.39
CA SER A 278 22.57 18.14 -2.26
C SER A 278 22.91 19.53 -1.72
N ASP A 279 23.20 19.66 -0.42
CA ASP A 279 23.54 20.92 0.27
C ASP A 279 25.02 21.29 0.15
#